data_AF-A0AAD2Q3B8-F1
#
_entry.id   AF-A0AAD2Q3B8-F1
#
_cell.length_a   1.000
_cell.length_b   1.000
_cell.length_c   1.000
_cell.angle_alpha   90.00
_cell.angle_beta   90.00
_cell.angle_gamma   90.00
#
_symmetry.space_group_name_H-M   'P 1'
#
loop_
_entity.id
_entity.type
_entity.pdbx_description
1 polymer ?
#
loop_
_entity_poly.entity_id
_entity_poly.type
_entity_poly.pdbx_seq_one_letter_code
_entity_poly.pdbx_strand_id
1 'polypeptide(L)'
;MPSRHILTLLAPAWGHSLPYIHLTTRMLASDPELVVTIVQHNILVPQMKKELNSCSYDTSRLKIEGVGDNKCVSRFDSGCN
;
A
#
# COMPACT_ATOMS: atom_id res chain seq x y z
N MET A 1 -20.39 15.00 4.08
CA MET A 1 -20.96 13.79 3.47
C MET A 1 -20.12 12.60 3.93
N PRO A 2 -20.67 11.39 4.11
CA PRO A 2 -19.89 10.24 4.56
C PRO A 2 -18.91 9.79 3.46
N SER A 3 -17.62 9.70 3.78
CA SER A 3 -16.60 9.21 2.85
C SER A 3 -16.70 7.69 2.68
N ARG A 4 -16.47 7.21 1.46
CA ARG A 4 -16.34 5.77 1.17
C ARG A 4 -14.89 5.37 1.40
N HIS A 5 -14.66 4.32 2.17
CA HIS A 5 -13.32 3.88 2.56
C HIS A 5 -13.04 2.49 2.03
N ILE A 6 -11.96 2.34 1.26
CA ILE A 6 -11.41 1.05 0.85
C ILE A 6 -10.16 0.76 1.69
N LEU A 7 -10.13 -0.42 2.30
CA LEU A 7 -8.94 -0.96 2.94
C LEU A 7 -8.46 -2.18 2.17
N THR A 8 -7.16 -2.22 1.88
CA THR A 8 -6.56 -3.30 1.09
C THR A 8 -5.30 -3.82 1.76
N LEU A 9 -5.14 -5.14 1.80
CA LEU A 9 -3.90 -5.81 2.19
C LEU A 9 -3.24 -6.36 0.92
N LEU A 10 -1.99 -5.98 0.68
CA LEU A 10 -1.24 -6.42 -0.49
C LEU A 10 -0.24 -7.52 -0.15
N ALA A 11 0.00 -8.43 -1.10
CA ALA A 11 1.14 -9.33 -1.04
C ALA A 11 2.46 -8.52 -1.01
N PRO A 12 3.50 -8.98 -0.29
CA PRO A 12 4.79 -8.29 -0.17
C PRO A 12 5.67 -8.48 -1.42
N ALA A 13 5.12 -8.20 -2.59
CA ALA A 13 5.85 -8.26 -3.85
C ALA A 13 5.64 -6.97 -4.65
N TRP A 14 6.74 -6.42 -5.17
CA TRP A 14 6.72 -5.14 -5.87
C TRP A 14 5.86 -5.19 -7.15
N GLY A 15 5.87 -6.32 -7.85
CA GLY A 15 5.03 -6.55 -9.04
C GLY A 15 3.52 -6.45 -8.77
N HIS A 16 3.08 -6.60 -7.52
CA HIS A 16 1.69 -6.34 -7.12
C HIS A 16 1.49 -4.90 -6.61
N SER A 17 2.47 -4.37 -5.90
CA SER A 17 2.36 -3.05 -5.26
C SER A 17 2.34 -1.91 -6.28
N LEU A 18 3.22 -1.95 -7.29
CA LEU A 18 3.34 -0.90 -8.30
C LEU A 18 2.04 -0.67 -9.11
N PRO A 19 1.44 -1.68 -9.77
CA PRO A 19 0.20 -1.45 -10.50
C PRO A 19 -0.95 -1.03 -9.57
N TYR A 20 -0.98 -1.52 -8.33
CA TYR A 20 -2.00 -1.14 -7.37
C TYR A 20 -1.90 0.33 -6.95
N ILE A 21 -0.68 0.87 -6.81
CA ILE A 21 -0.46 2.30 -6.55
C ILE A 21 -1.07 3.15 -7.67
N HIS A 22 -0.77 2.85 -8.93
CA HIS A 22 -1.31 3.60 -10.07
C HIS A 22 -2.82 3.46 -10.22
N LEU A 23 -3.38 2.29 -9.90
CA LEU A 23 -4.82 2.11 -9.86
C LEU A 23 -5.45 2.98 -8.78
N THR A 24 -4.87 2.97 -7.57
CA THR A 24 -5.37 3.73 -6.42
C THR A 24 -5.40 5.23 -6.72
N THR A 25 -4.35 5.79 -7.31
CA THR A 25 -4.31 7.22 -7.64
C THR A 25 -5.37 7.59 -8.67
N ARG A 26 -5.62 6.73 -9.67
CA ARG A 26 -6.72 6.93 -10.64
C ARG A 26 -8.10 6.86 -9.99
N MET A 27 -8.31 5.95 -9.04
CA MET A 27 -9.56 5.85 -8.29
C MET A 27 -9.81 7.12 -7.46
N LEU A 28 -8.78 7.61 -6.74
CA LEU A 28 -8.86 8.84 -5.96
C LEU A 28 -9.11 10.09 -6.81
N ALA A 29 -8.63 10.11 -8.06
CA ALA A 29 -8.91 11.17 -9.02
C ALA A 29 -10.35 11.11 -9.57
N SER A 30 -10.89 9.91 -9.74
CA SER A 30 -12.24 9.71 -10.28
C SER A 30 -13.34 9.92 -9.23
N ASP A 31 -13.00 9.78 -7.95
CA ASP A 31 -13.94 9.83 -6.85
C ASP A 31 -13.41 10.74 -5.72
N PRO A 32 -13.95 11.97 -5.58
CA PRO A 32 -13.47 12.94 -4.60
C PRO A 32 -13.80 12.56 -3.15
N GLU A 33 -14.76 11.66 -2.93
CA GLU A 33 -15.15 11.20 -1.59
C GLU A 33 -14.47 9.90 -1.16
N LEU A 34 -13.70 9.29 -2.06
CA LEU A 34 -12.97 8.07 -1.78
C LEU A 34 -11.74 8.32 -0.90
N VAL A 35 -11.63 7.50 0.14
CA VAL A 35 -10.44 7.37 1.00
C VAL A 35 -9.91 5.94 0.87
N VAL A 36 -8.59 5.79 0.82
CA VAL A 36 -7.94 4.48 0.70
C VAL A 36 -6.89 4.28 1.79
N THR A 37 -6.86 3.09 2.37
CA THR A 37 -5.77 2.64 3.24
C THR A 37 -5.16 1.36 2.68
N ILE A 38 -3.86 1.41 2.39
CA ILE A 38 -3.09 0.28 1.92
C ILE A 38 -2.29 -0.27 3.09
N VAL A 39 -2.60 -1.47 3.53
CA VAL A 39 -1.79 -2.23 4.47
C VAL A 39 -0.73 -2.98 3.68
N GLN A 40 0.54 -2.74 3.99
CA GLN A 40 1.67 -3.39 3.33
C GLN A 40 2.77 -3.72 4.32
N HIS A 41 3.54 -4.77 4.03
CA HIS A 41 4.76 -5.07 4.75
C HIS A 41 5.75 -3.90 4.76
N ASN A 42 6.33 -3.64 5.93
CA ASN A 42 7.26 -2.55 6.17
C ASN A 42 8.43 -2.49 5.18
N ILE A 43 8.90 -3.64 4.68
CA ILE A 43 9.94 -3.71 3.64
C ILE A 43 9.61 -2.97 2.35
N LEU A 44 8.33 -2.85 1.97
CA LEU A 44 7.92 -2.20 0.71
C LEU A 44 7.44 -0.77 0.93
N VAL A 45 7.09 -0.37 2.16
CA VAL A 45 6.54 0.95 2.46
C VAL A 45 7.42 2.11 1.95
N PRO A 46 8.76 2.11 2.14
CA PRO A 46 9.61 3.19 1.62
C PRO A 46 9.55 3.31 0.09
N GLN A 47 9.57 2.18 -0.61
CA GLN A 47 9.50 2.14 -2.07
C GLN A 47 8.13 2.59 -2.58
N MET A 48 7.04 2.16 -1.92
CA MET A 48 5.69 2.62 -2.25
C MET A 48 5.50 4.12 -2.03
N LYS A 49 6.02 4.67 -0.93
CA LYS A 49 5.98 6.11 -0.66
C LYS A 49 6.77 6.89 -1.71
N LYS A 50 7.93 6.39 -2.13
CA LYS A 50 8.72 6.98 -3.21
C LYS A 50 7.95 7.00 -4.53
N GLU A 51 7.28 5.91 -4.88
CA GLU A 51 6.47 5.82 -6.09
C GLU A 51 5.28 6.78 -6.04
N LEU A 52 4.57 6.84 -4.91
CA LEU A 52 3.45 7.76 -4.72
C LEU A 52 3.86 9.23 -4.85
N ASN A 53 5.05 9.62 -4.39
CA ASN A 53 5.54 10.99 -4.54
C ASN A 53 5.68 11.44 -6.01
N SER A 54 5.69 10.50 -6.97
CA SER A 54 5.70 10.81 -8.41
C SER A 54 4.31 10.99 -9.00
N CYS A 55 3.25 10.64 -8.26
CA CYS A 55 1.86 10.71 -8.70
C CYS A 55 1.17 11.99 -8.18
N SER A 56 0.21 12.52 -8.96
CA SER A 56 -0.68 13.59 -8.50
C SER A 56 -1.93 13.00 -7.85
N TYR A 57 -2.13 13.25 -6.56
CA TYR A 57 -3.33 12.86 -5.80
C TYR A 57 -3.44 13.71 -4.53
N ASP A 58 -4.62 13.69 -3.89
CA ASP A 58 -4.82 14.31 -2.59
C ASP A 58 -4.25 13.42 -1.48
N THR A 59 -3.16 13.87 -0.87
CA THR A 59 -2.41 13.10 0.13
C THR A 59 -3.18 12.88 1.43
N SER A 60 -4.24 13.64 1.71
CA SER A 60 -5.09 13.44 2.88
C SER A 60 -6.01 12.21 2.76
N ARG A 61 -6.20 11.70 1.53
CA ARG A 61 -7.14 10.61 1.21
C ARG A 61 -6.49 9.25 0.98
N LEU A 62 -5.16 9.15 1.10
CA LEU A 62 -4.43 7.90 0.96
C LEU A 62 -3.45 7.70 2.11
N LYS A 63 -3.58 6.57 2.81
CA LYS A 63 -2.64 6.14 3.83
C LYS A 63 -1.99 4.81 3.45
N ILE A 64 -0.69 4.68 3.70
CA ILE A 64 0.00 3.39 3.72
C ILE A 64 0.31 3.04 5.18
N GLU A 65 -0.21 1.91 5.64
CA GLU A 65 0.07 1.34 6.94
C GLU A 65 1.08 0.21 6.81
N GLY A 66 2.23 0.40 7.44
CA GLY A 66 3.30 -0.57 7.48
C GLY A 66 3.08 -1.64 8.54
N VAL A 67 3.19 -2.92 8.18
CA VAL A 67 3.05 -4.06 9.10
C VAL A 67 4.25 -5.01 9.01
N GLY A 68 4.49 -5.79 10.08
CA GLY A 68 5.60 -6.75 10.15
C GLY A 68 6.98 -6.11 10.22
N ASP A 69 8.03 -6.91 10.04
CA ASP A 69 9.41 -6.42 10.15
C ASP A 69 9.90 -5.70 8.89
N ASN A 70 10.98 -4.91 9.06
CA ASN A 70 11.73 -4.30 7.97
C ASN A 70 12.64 -5.28 7.22
N LYS A 71 12.45 -6.59 7.42
CA LYS A 71 13.21 -7.66 6.77
C LYS A 71 12.24 -8.73 6.31
N CYS A 72 12.53 -9.33 5.15
CA CYS A 72 11.80 -10.51 4.72
C CYS A 72 12.28 -11.67 5.60
N VAL A 73 11.44 -12.11 6.55
CA VAL A 73 11.75 -13.26 7.38
C VAL A 73 11.20 -14.48 6.65
N SER A 74 12.08 -15.26 6.01
CA SER A 74 11.72 -16.58 5.50
C SER A 74 11.36 -17.47 6.69
N ARG A 75 10.07 -17.72 6.90
CA ARG A 75 9.59 -18.73 7.86
C ARG A 75 10.01 -20.17 7.51
N PHE A 76 10.84 -20.37 6.49
CA PHE A 76 11.41 -21.66 6.12
C PHE A 76 12.75 -21.97 6.81
N ASP A 77 13.30 -21.05 7.60
CA ASP A 77 14.55 -21.30 8.35
C ASP A 77 14.33 -21.92 9.74
N SER A 78 13.08 -22.11 10.18
CA SER A 78 12.78 -22.95 11.34
C SER A 78 12.50 -24.37 10.87
N GLY A 79 13.58 -25.15 10.72
CA GLY A 79 13.49 -26.60 10.60
C GLY A 79 12.55 -27.17 11.66
N CYS A 80 11.68 -28.06 11.23
CA CYS A 80 10.96 -28.95 12.13
C CYS A 80 12.00 -29.81 12.86
N ASN A 81 12.19 -29.56 14.15
CA ASN A 81 12.65 -30.57 15.10
C ASN A 81 11.45 -30.96 15.97
#